data_AF-A0A3D1SJJ2-F1
#
_entry.id   AF-A0A3D1SJJ2-F1
#
_cell.length_a   1.000
_cell.length_b   1.000
_cell.length_c   1.000
_cell.angle_alpha   90.00
_cell.angle_beta   90.00
_cell.angle_gamma   90.00
#
_symmetry.space_group_name_H-M   'P 1'
#
loop_
_entity.id
_entity.type
_entity.pdbx_description
1 polymer ?
#
loop_
_entity_poly.entity_id
_entity_poly.type
_entity_poly.pdbx_seq_one_letter_code
_entity_poly.pdbx_strand_id
1 'polypeptide(L)'
;HHQLYCPWLGDNRSRAGISTQRGAMSPESGRAEDVAKKIRIELEERGLLHEPIGVDVVEIPVLFALQAEGIKVVDGQQLMQKARLIKTQDEITLLSTACMMVDAAYDELYRALKPGIRENECVGLVSKVLYDLGSEHVEGVNAISGERCSPHPHVYTDRALRPGDPAYFDILHSYNGYRTCYYRTFAVGSASQAQVDAYKYCRNIL
;
A
#
# COMPACT_ATOMS: atom_id res chain seq x y z
N HIS A 1 -11.56 -5.07 -19.10
CA HIS A 1 -11.71 -3.94 -18.16
C HIS A 1 -10.98 -2.69 -18.66
N HIS A 2 -9.64 -2.69 -18.77
CA HIS A 2 -8.89 -1.50 -19.25
C HIS A 2 -9.33 -1.00 -20.63
N GLN A 3 -9.64 -1.88 -21.58
CA GLN A 3 -10.15 -1.46 -22.90
C GLN A 3 -11.51 -0.74 -22.83
N LEU A 4 -12.34 -1.03 -21.83
CA LEU A 4 -13.67 -0.43 -21.67
C LEU A 4 -13.60 0.88 -20.89
N TYR A 5 -12.75 0.95 -19.86
CA TYR A 5 -12.74 2.05 -18.90
C TYR A 5 -11.49 2.96 -18.98
N CYS A 6 -10.52 2.62 -19.84
CA CYS A 6 -9.32 3.42 -20.07
C CYS A 6 -9.13 3.74 -21.56
N PRO A 7 -10.11 4.39 -22.23
CA PRO A 7 -10.06 4.64 -23.67
C PRO A 7 -8.86 5.51 -24.10
N TRP A 8 -8.30 6.31 -23.19
CA TRP A 8 -7.08 7.11 -23.45
C TRP A 8 -5.83 6.27 -23.71
N LEU A 9 -5.82 4.98 -23.33
CA LEU A 9 -4.74 4.08 -23.71
C LEU A 9 -4.77 3.76 -25.21
N GLY A 10 -5.91 3.90 -25.87
CA GLY A 10 -6.10 3.54 -27.27
C GLY A 10 -6.08 2.03 -27.52
N ASP A 11 -6.37 1.65 -28.76
CA ASP A 11 -6.46 0.26 -29.15
C ASP A 11 -5.09 -0.43 -29.11
N ASN A 12 -5.06 -1.68 -28.66
CA ASN A 12 -3.89 -2.56 -28.62
C ASN A 12 -2.68 -2.08 -27.78
N ARG A 13 -2.77 -0.96 -27.05
CA ARG A 13 -1.68 -0.50 -26.16
C ARG A 13 -1.71 -1.08 -24.75
N SER A 14 -2.79 -1.76 -24.38
CA SER A 14 -2.90 -2.54 -23.14
C SER A 14 -3.06 -4.01 -23.49
N ARG A 15 -2.03 -4.81 -23.20
CA ARG A 15 -2.03 -6.26 -23.43
C ARG A 15 -1.95 -6.98 -22.09
N ALA A 16 -2.79 -8.00 -21.92
CA ALA A 16 -2.70 -8.86 -20.76
C ALA A 16 -1.38 -9.64 -20.78
N GLY A 17 -0.62 -9.55 -19.69
CA GLY A 17 0.61 -10.31 -19.47
C GLY A 17 0.47 -11.11 -18.18
N ILE A 18 0.88 -12.38 -18.21
CA ILE A 18 1.12 -13.16 -17.00
C ILE A 18 2.62 -13.38 -16.93
N SER A 19 3.27 -12.88 -15.87
CA SER A 19 4.68 -13.07 -15.56
C SER A 19 4.92 -14.46 -14.94
N THR A 20 5.75 -14.58 -13.91
CA THR A 20 5.97 -15.82 -13.15
C THR A 20 5.00 -16.00 -11.98
N GLN A 21 4.00 -15.13 -11.83
CA GLN A 21 3.07 -15.10 -10.69
C GLN A 21 3.82 -15.05 -9.34
N ARG A 22 4.75 -14.11 -9.18
CA ARG A 22 5.58 -13.96 -7.98
C ARG A 22 6.34 -15.25 -7.63
N GLY A 23 6.81 -15.98 -8.65
CA GLY A 23 7.55 -17.24 -8.50
C GLY A 23 6.70 -18.49 -8.31
N ALA A 24 5.36 -18.40 -8.44
CA ALA A 24 4.50 -19.59 -8.40
C ALA A 24 4.64 -20.47 -9.67
N MET A 25 5.01 -19.88 -10.81
CA MET A 25 5.28 -20.61 -12.05
C MET A 25 6.74 -21.07 -12.10
N SER A 26 6.97 -22.32 -12.50
CA SER A 26 8.31 -22.88 -12.58
C SER A 26 9.11 -22.27 -13.75
N PRO A 27 10.44 -22.20 -13.69
CA PRO A 27 11.26 -21.67 -14.78
C PRO A 27 11.04 -22.37 -16.13
N GLU A 28 10.75 -23.68 -16.13
CA GLU A 28 10.52 -24.48 -17.33
C GLU A 28 9.28 -24.04 -18.12
N SER A 29 8.38 -23.26 -17.50
CA SER A 29 7.22 -22.69 -18.18
C SER A 29 7.58 -21.58 -19.19
N GLY A 30 8.82 -21.09 -19.20
CA GLY A 30 9.32 -20.10 -20.17
C GLY A 30 8.65 -18.73 -20.09
N ARG A 31 7.96 -18.43 -18.98
CA ARG A 31 7.09 -17.24 -18.87
C ARG A 31 7.86 -15.94 -18.87
N ALA A 32 9.04 -15.94 -18.27
CA ALA A 32 9.90 -14.75 -18.22
C ALA A 32 10.37 -14.39 -19.64
N GLU A 33 10.82 -15.38 -20.39
CA GLU A 33 11.24 -15.27 -21.79
C GLU A 33 10.08 -14.83 -22.68
N ASP A 34 8.89 -15.42 -22.51
CA ASP A 34 7.70 -15.02 -23.26
C ASP A 34 7.32 -13.56 -23.02
N VAL A 35 7.40 -13.08 -21.77
CA VAL A 35 7.15 -11.67 -21.43
C VAL A 35 8.20 -10.77 -22.06
N ALA A 36 9.49 -11.13 -21.95
CA ALA A 36 10.58 -10.36 -22.52
C ALA A 36 10.48 -10.24 -24.04
N LYS A 37 10.18 -11.34 -24.75
CA LYS A 37 9.97 -11.36 -26.21
C LYS A 37 8.82 -10.45 -26.64
N LYS A 38 7.70 -10.47 -25.91
CA LYS A 38 6.56 -9.58 -26.19
C LYS A 38 6.93 -8.11 -26.03
N ILE A 39 7.70 -7.78 -24.99
CA ILE A 39 8.19 -6.42 -24.77
C ILE A 39 9.17 -6.03 -25.88
N ARG A 40 10.08 -6.92 -26.29
CA ARG A 40 10.99 -6.68 -27.43
C ARG A 40 10.22 -6.33 -28.71
N ILE A 41 9.21 -7.13 -29.06
CA ILE A 41 8.37 -6.90 -30.25
C ILE A 41 7.71 -5.50 -30.18
N GLU A 42 7.15 -5.12 -29.03
CA GLU A 42 6.54 -3.79 -28.85
C GLU A 42 7.56 -2.64 -28.96
N LEU A 43 8.79 -2.86 -28.49
CA LEU A 43 9.86 -1.87 -28.63
C LEU A 43 10.32 -1.75 -30.09
N GLU A 44 10.45 -2.87 -30.80
CA GLU A 44 10.80 -2.91 -32.24
C GLU A 44 9.75 -2.18 -33.09
N GLU A 45 8.47 -2.51 -32.90
CA GLU A 45 7.35 -1.88 -33.63
C GLU A 45 7.29 -0.36 -33.43
N ARG A 46 7.84 0.14 -32.31
CA ARG A 46 7.87 1.56 -31.96
C ARG A 46 9.23 2.23 -32.23
N GLY A 47 10.22 1.50 -32.74
CA GLY A 47 11.57 2.02 -32.97
C GLY A 47 12.34 2.37 -31.69
N LEU A 48 12.00 1.74 -30.57
CA LEU A 48 12.54 2.03 -29.22
C LEU A 48 13.43 0.91 -28.67
N LEU A 49 13.76 -0.13 -29.45
CA LEU A 49 14.53 -1.28 -28.97
C LEU A 49 15.88 -0.90 -28.33
N HIS A 50 16.51 0.16 -28.83
CA HIS A 50 17.82 0.62 -28.35
C HIS A 50 17.74 1.70 -27.26
N GLU A 51 16.54 2.14 -26.90
CA GLU A 51 16.31 3.09 -25.82
C GLU A 51 16.25 2.37 -24.47
N PRO A 52 16.64 3.03 -23.36
CA PRO A 52 16.52 2.44 -22.04
C PRO A 52 15.05 2.28 -21.63
N ILE A 53 14.69 1.10 -21.10
CA ILE A 53 13.38 0.86 -20.49
C ILE A 53 13.45 1.08 -18.98
N GLY A 54 12.68 2.06 -18.49
CA GLY A 54 12.50 2.29 -17.06
C GLY A 54 11.54 1.25 -16.46
N VAL A 55 11.99 0.51 -15.45
CA VAL A 55 11.20 -0.50 -14.74
C VAL A 55 11.20 -0.21 -13.25
N ASP A 56 10.03 -0.17 -12.64
CA ASP A 56 9.85 0.15 -11.21
C ASP A 56 9.92 -1.11 -10.33
N VAL A 57 9.13 -2.14 -10.62
CA VAL A 57 9.11 -3.42 -9.91
C VAL A 57 9.07 -4.55 -10.92
N VAL A 58 9.99 -5.50 -10.78
CA VAL A 58 10.11 -6.65 -11.68
C VAL A 58 10.57 -7.89 -10.95
N GLU A 59 10.06 -9.04 -11.37
CA GLU A 59 10.52 -10.34 -10.90
C GLU A 59 11.92 -10.62 -11.48
N ILE A 60 12.84 -11.13 -10.67
CA ILE A 60 14.24 -11.37 -11.07
C ILE A 60 14.35 -12.16 -12.41
N PRO A 61 13.60 -13.26 -12.63
CA PRO A 61 13.67 -13.98 -13.90
C PRO A 61 13.28 -13.11 -15.12
N VAL A 62 12.28 -12.24 -14.97
CA VAL A 62 11.82 -11.33 -16.03
C VAL A 62 12.89 -10.28 -16.35
N LEU A 63 13.57 -9.75 -15.32
CA LEU A 63 14.69 -8.83 -15.52
C LEU A 63 15.81 -9.47 -16.35
N PHE A 64 16.22 -10.69 -16.01
CA PHE A 64 17.25 -11.40 -16.77
C PHE A 64 16.79 -11.73 -18.20
N ALA A 65 15.54 -12.14 -18.38
CA ALA A 65 14.98 -12.40 -19.70
C ALA A 65 14.96 -11.12 -20.57
N LEU A 66 14.62 -9.96 -20.02
CA LEU A 66 14.69 -8.67 -20.73
C LEU A 66 16.12 -8.36 -21.20
N GLN A 67 17.09 -8.55 -20.32
CA GLN A 67 18.51 -8.33 -20.65
C GLN A 67 19.02 -9.32 -21.71
N ALA A 68 18.57 -10.57 -21.67
CA ALA A 68 18.89 -11.58 -22.68
C ALA A 68 18.30 -11.25 -24.07
N GLU A 69 17.17 -10.56 -24.13
CA GLU A 69 16.58 -10.01 -25.36
C GLU A 69 17.29 -8.72 -25.83
N GLY A 70 18.39 -8.32 -25.19
CA GLY A 70 19.19 -7.14 -25.55
C GLY A 70 18.61 -5.81 -25.06
N ILE A 71 17.62 -5.84 -24.16
CA ILE A 71 16.95 -4.63 -23.67
C ILE A 71 17.74 -4.02 -22.51
N LYS A 72 18.06 -2.73 -22.63
CA LYS A 72 18.70 -1.96 -21.55
C LYS A 72 17.68 -1.55 -20.49
N VAL A 73 17.59 -2.32 -19.41
CA VAL A 73 16.73 -2.01 -18.26
C VAL A 73 17.41 -1.01 -17.32
N VAL A 74 16.68 0.01 -16.89
CA VAL A 74 17.11 1.00 -15.90
C VAL A 74 16.05 1.17 -14.80
N ASP A 75 16.46 1.67 -13.63
CA ASP A 75 15.53 1.95 -12.54
C ASP A 75 14.54 3.07 -12.91
N GLY A 76 13.27 2.70 -13.04
CA GLY A 76 12.16 3.59 -13.34
C GLY A 76 11.44 4.13 -12.09
N GLN A 77 11.77 3.64 -10.89
CA GLN A 77 11.02 3.91 -9.67
C GLN A 77 10.95 5.42 -9.39
N GLN A 78 12.09 6.12 -9.43
CA GLN A 78 12.13 7.55 -9.11
C GLN A 78 11.40 8.41 -10.15
N LEU A 79 11.40 7.98 -11.42
CA LEU A 79 10.63 8.65 -12.46
C LEU A 79 9.13 8.52 -12.19
N MET A 80 8.66 7.31 -11.86
CA MET A 80 7.26 7.05 -11.51
C MET A 80 6.82 7.76 -10.23
N GLN A 81 7.71 7.93 -9.24
CA GLN A 81 7.42 8.73 -8.04
C GLN A 81 7.25 10.21 -8.38
N LYS A 82 8.13 10.78 -9.21
CA LYS A 82 8.03 12.17 -9.66
C LYS A 82 6.77 12.42 -10.49
N ALA A 83 6.45 11.51 -11.41
CA ALA A 83 5.25 11.62 -12.25
C ALA A 83 3.95 11.63 -11.44
N ARG A 84 3.91 10.91 -10.31
CA ARG A 84 2.74 10.83 -9.41
C ARG A 84 2.80 11.80 -8.24
N LEU A 85 3.76 12.73 -8.23
CA LEU A 85 3.97 13.63 -7.10
C LEU A 85 2.80 14.62 -6.94
N ILE A 86 2.40 15.26 -8.03
CA ILE A 86 1.33 16.26 -8.07
C ILE A 86 0.03 15.58 -8.48
N LYS A 87 -1.00 15.72 -7.63
CA LYS A 87 -2.30 15.07 -7.82
C LYS A 87 -3.22 16.01 -8.57
N THR A 88 -4.00 15.47 -9.49
CA THR A 88 -5.14 16.16 -10.10
C THR A 88 -6.31 16.29 -9.10
N GLN A 89 -7.32 17.07 -9.46
CA GLN A 89 -8.50 17.26 -8.60
C GLN A 89 -9.28 15.96 -8.37
N ASP A 90 -9.35 15.09 -9.38
CA ASP A 90 -10.03 13.79 -9.28
C ASP A 90 -9.26 12.86 -8.32
N GLU A 91 -7.93 12.86 -8.39
CA GLU A 91 -7.07 12.12 -7.46
C GLU A 91 -7.21 12.61 -6.02
N ILE A 92 -7.29 13.94 -5.82
CA ILE A 92 -7.53 14.53 -4.50
C ILE A 92 -8.90 14.09 -3.97
N THR A 93 -9.90 13.99 -4.83
CA THR A 93 -11.25 13.51 -4.45
C THR A 93 -11.18 12.05 -4.00
N LEU A 94 -10.51 11.19 -4.76
CA LEU A 94 -10.31 9.78 -4.41
C LEU A 94 -9.53 9.60 -3.10
N LEU A 95 -8.48 10.40 -2.88
CA LEU A 95 -7.73 10.43 -1.62
C LEU A 95 -8.60 10.90 -0.46
N SER A 96 -9.43 11.92 -0.66
CA SER A 96 -10.36 12.42 0.37
C SER A 96 -11.38 11.36 0.76
N THR A 97 -11.92 10.61 -0.21
CA THR A 97 -12.79 9.46 0.04
C THR A 97 -12.06 8.37 0.82
N ALA A 98 -10.83 8.01 0.40
CA ALA A 98 -10.04 7.01 1.09
C ALA A 98 -9.74 7.41 2.55
N CYS A 99 -9.45 8.69 2.83
CA CYS A 99 -9.27 9.21 4.18
C CYS A 99 -10.56 9.14 5.01
N MET A 100 -11.70 9.51 4.45
CA MET A 100 -13.01 9.40 5.12
C MET A 100 -13.29 7.95 5.58
N MET A 101 -12.93 6.95 4.79
CA MET A 101 -13.09 5.55 5.16
C MET A 101 -12.21 5.16 6.36
N VAL A 102 -10.97 5.64 6.42
CA VAL A 102 -10.10 5.42 7.57
C VAL A 102 -10.58 6.18 8.80
N ASP A 103 -11.11 7.39 8.66
CA ASP A 103 -11.70 8.12 9.77
C ASP A 103 -12.92 7.39 10.35
N ALA A 104 -13.77 6.79 9.52
CA ALA A 104 -14.85 5.92 9.97
C ALA A 104 -14.32 4.68 10.71
N ALA A 105 -13.27 4.05 10.20
CA ALA A 105 -12.63 2.92 10.88
C ALA A 105 -11.99 3.32 12.22
N TYR A 106 -11.44 4.54 12.32
CA TYR A 106 -10.96 5.09 13.58
C TYR A 106 -12.07 5.34 14.59
N ASP A 107 -13.26 5.80 14.16
CA ASP A 107 -14.41 5.98 15.05
C ASP A 107 -14.88 4.64 15.63
N GLU A 108 -15.03 3.62 14.79
CA GLU A 108 -15.41 2.27 15.22
C GLU A 108 -14.36 1.65 16.14
N LEU A 109 -13.07 1.81 15.80
CA LEU A 109 -11.97 1.39 16.67
C LEU A 109 -12.04 2.10 18.02
N TYR A 110 -12.20 3.42 18.04
CA TYR A 110 -12.29 4.20 19.26
C TYR A 110 -13.45 3.74 20.17
N ARG A 111 -14.62 3.45 19.60
CA ARG A 111 -15.78 2.91 20.35
C ARG A 111 -15.53 1.52 20.90
N ALA A 112 -14.78 0.69 20.19
CA ALA A 112 -14.46 -0.68 20.60
C ALA A 112 -13.32 -0.74 21.64
N LEU A 113 -12.44 0.26 21.66
CA LEU A 113 -11.26 0.29 22.53
C LEU A 113 -11.64 0.29 24.02
N LYS A 114 -11.17 -0.75 24.71
CA LYS A 114 -11.34 -0.91 26.16
C LYS A 114 -10.28 -1.85 26.71
N PRO A 115 -9.97 -1.81 28.02
CA PRO A 115 -9.13 -2.82 28.64
C PRO A 115 -9.60 -4.25 28.31
N GLY A 116 -8.65 -5.11 27.96
CA GLY A 116 -8.89 -6.51 27.63
C GLY A 116 -9.05 -6.83 26.14
N ILE A 117 -9.35 -5.85 25.27
CA ILE A 117 -9.29 -6.10 23.82
C ILE A 117 -7.84 -6.33 23.39
N ARG A 118 -7.59 -7.22 22.43
CA ARG A 118 -6.25 -7.50 21.91
C ARG A 118 -5.94 -6.65 20.68
N GLU A 119 -4.64 -6.42 20.44
CA GLU A 119 -4.17 -5.67 19.27
C GLU A 119 -4.68 -6.31 17.95
N ASN A 120 -4.55 -7.62 17.79
CA ASN A 120 -5.06 -8.34 16.62
C ASN A 120 -6.59 -8.28 16.44
N GLU A 121 -7.36 -8.17 17.52
CA GLU A 121 -8.82 -7.97 17.46
C GLU A 121 -9.16 -6.58 16.92
N CYS A 122 -8.38 -5.56 17.29
CA CYS A 122 -8.49 -4.22 16.73
C CYS A 122 -8.18 -4.22 15.23
N VAL A 123 -7.13 -4.95 14.81
CA VAL A 123 -6.79 -5.14 13.39
C VAL A 123 -7.93 -5.78 12.61
N GLY A 124 -8.53 -6.83 13.16
CA GLY A 124 -9.68 -7.52 12.54
C GLY A 124 -10.90 -6.60 12.39
N LEU A 125 -11.22 -5.81 13.43
CA LEU A 125 -12.30 -4.83 13.40
C LEU A 125 -12.08 -3.79 12.30
N VAL A 126 -10.92 -3.12 12.31
CA VAL A 126 -10.60 -2.07 11.32
C VAL A 126 -10.63 -2.64 9.90
N SER A 127 -10.04 -3.82 9.70
CA SER A 127 -10.03 -4.47 8.39
C SER A 127 -11.44 -4.74 7.88
N LYS A 128 -12.31 -5.27 8.75
CA LYS A 128 -13.71 -5.51 8.42
C LYS A 128 -14.42 -4.22 8.00
N VAL A 129 -14.32 -3.16 8.82
CA VAL A 129 -14.96 -1.88 8.53
C VAL A 129 -14.52 -1.33 7.18
N LEU A 130 -13.22 -1.35 6.89
CA LEU A 130 -12.69 -0.84 5.62
C LEU A 130 -13.19 -1.66 4.42
N TYR A 131 -13.23 -3.00 4.53
CA TYR A 131 -13.80 -3.84 3.46
C TYR A 131 -15.30 -3.60 3.29
N ASP A 132 -16.07 -3.44 4.38
CA ASP A 132 -17.50 -3.11 4.31
C ASP A 132 -17.74 -1.75 3.63
N LEU A 133 -16.80 -0.81 3.76
CA LEU A 133 -16.83 0.51 3.10
C LEU A 133 -16.30 0.50 1.65
N GLY A 134 -15.86 -0.65 1.14
CA GLY A 134 -15.41 -0.81 -0.25
C GLY A 134 -13.91 -0.66 -0.48
N SER A 135 -13.08 -0.87 0.54
CA SER A 135 -11.63 -0.98 0.35
C SER A 135 -11.29 -2.14 -0.58
N GLU A 136 -10.37 -1.90 -1.52
CA GLU A 136 -9.88 -2.95 -2.42
C GLU A 136 -8.86 -3.85 -1.72
N HIS A 137 -8.10 -3.25 -0.81
CA HIS A 137 -7.04 -3.93 -0.07
C HIS A 137 -6.67 -3.14 1.18
N VAL A 138 -6.73 -3.81 2.33
CA VAL A 138 -6.14 -3.34 3.58
C VAL A 138 -4.70 -3.88 3.64
N GLU A 139 -3.73 -3.02 3.35
CA GLU A 139 -2.30 -3.37 3.30
C GLU A 139 -1.78 -3.74 4.70
N GLY A 140 -2.28 -3.05 5.72
CA GLY A 140 -1.92 -3.32 7.10
C GLY A 140 -2.64 -2.41 8.07
N VAL A 141 -2.86 -2.92 9.28
CA VAL A 141 -3.24 -2.13 10.44
C VAL A 141 -2.17 -2.38 11.49
N ASN A 142 -1.28 -1.40 11.66
CA ASN A 142 -0.30 -1.43 12.72
C ASN A 142 -1.03 -1.13 14.03
N ALA A 143 -1.20 -2.12 14.90
CA ALA A 143 -1.78 -1.95 16.23
C ALA A 143 -0.73 -2.27 17.29
N ILE A 144 -0.27 -1.26 18.04
CA ILE A 144 0.78 -1.41 19.05
C ILE A 144 0.31 -0.76 20.34
N SER A 145 0.46 -1.45 21.47
CA SER A 145 0.00 -0.98 22.78
C SER A 145 1.03 -1.11 23.91
N GLY A 146 0.88 -0.27 24.93
CA GLY A 146 1.64 -0.36 26.18
C GLY A 146 3.13 -0.05 26.00
N GLU A 147 3.97 -0.84 26.66
CA GLU A 147 5.43 -0.77 26.58
C GLU A 147 5.98 -0.96 25.17
N ARG A 148 5.25 -1.64 24.28
CA ARG A 148 5.66 -1.87 22.89
C ARG A 148 5.60 -0.61 22.02
N CYS A 149 4.98 0.44 22.54
CA CYS A 149 4.94 1.75 21.91
C CYS A 149 6.34 2.41 21.82
N SER A 150 7.34 1.91 22.56
CA SER A 150 8.73 2.39 22.49
C SER A 150 9.73 1.28 22.89
N PRO A 151 10.55 0.75 21.96
CA PRO A 151 10.61 1.06 20.52
C PRO A 151 9.41 0.48 19.76
N HIS A 152 8.93 1.21 18.74
CA HIS A 152 7.74 0.87 17.96
C HIS A 152 8.04 -0.19 16.87
N PRO A 153 7.49 -1.42 16.96
CA PRO A 153 7.90 -2.53 16.09
C PRO A 153 7.12 -2.65 14.76
N HIS A 154 6.17 -1.74 14.45
CA HIS A 154 5.28 -1.79 13.27
C HIS A 154 4.60 -3.16 13.04
N VAL A 155 4.33 -3.90 14.12
CA VAL A 155 3.65 -5.20 14.06
C VAL A 155 2.82 -5.42 15.32
N TYR A 156 1.59 -5.88 15.13
CA TYR A 156 0.67 -6.21 16.21
C TYR A 156 0.92 -7.62 16.76
N THR A 157 0.41 -7.91 17.95
CA THR A 157 0.40 -9.25 18.56
C THR A 157 -0.98 -9.60 19.11
N ASP A 158 -1.06 -10.65 19.94
CA ASP A 158 -2.23 -11.02 20.73
C ASP A 158 -2.25 -10.32 22.11
N ARG A 159 -1.41 -9.30 22.33
CA ARG A 159 -1.35 -8.55 23.59
C ARG A 159 -2.69 -7.88 23.87
N ALA A 160 -3.23 -8.13 25.06
CA ALA A 160 -4.40 -7.44 25.58
C ALA A 160 -4.03 -6.04 26.09
N LEU A 161 -4.82 -5.04 25.69
CA LEU A 161 -4.69 -3.65 26.12
C LEU A 161 -5.04 -3.53 27.62
N ARG A 162 -4.26 -2.75 28.37
CA ARG A 162 -4.40 -2.53 29.81
C ARG A 162 -4.80 -1.08 30.10
N PRO A 163 -5.45 -0.79 31.25
CA PRO A 163 -5.67 0.59 31.67
C PRO A 163 -4.36 1.38 31.74
N GLY A 164 -4.34 2.58 31.18
CA GLY A 164 -3.17 3.46 31.12
C GLY A 164 -2.25 3.21 29.92
N ASP A 165 -2.47 2.15 29.14
CA ASP A 165 -1.65 1.90 27.95
C ASP A 165 -1.82 3.02 26.91
N PRO A 166 -0.73 3.55 26.33
CA PRO A 166 -0.82 4.18 25.02
C PRO A 166 -1.13 3.09 23.98
N ALA A 167 -1.95 3.41 22.99
CA ALA A 167 -2.24 2.54 21.86
C ALA A 167 -2.09 3.31 20.56
N TYR A 168 -1.13 2.90 19.73
CA TYR A 168 -0.85 3.45 18.42
C TYR A 168 -1.50 2.61 17.34
N PHE A 169 -2.18 3.30 16.44
CA PHE A 169 -2.77 2.71 15.26
C PHE A 169 -2.30 3.46 14.03
N ASP A 170 -1.87 2.71 13.02
CA ASP A 170 -1.63 3.22 11.67
C ASP A 170 -2.33 2.30 10.68
N ILE A 171 -3.18 2.92 9.86
CA ILE A 171 -4.14 2.22 9.00
C ILE A 171 -3.76 2.49 7.56
N LEU A 172 -3.41 1.41 6.86
CA LEU A 172 -3.02 1.41 5.46
C LEU A 172 -4.04 0.64 4.64
N HIS A 173 -4.71 1.32 3.73
CA HIS A 173 -5.65 0.70 2.81
C HIS A 173 -5.67 1.41 1.46
N SER A 174 -6.38 0.82 0.50
CA SER A 174 -6.54 1.35 -0.85
C SER A 174 -8.01 1.42 -1.27
N TYR A 175 -8.35 2.52 -1.95
CA TYR A 175 -9.64 2.75 -2.59
C TYR A 175 -9.41 3.26 -4.02
N ASN A 176 -9.88 2.51 -5.03
CA ASN A 176 -9.60 2.75 -6.45
C ASN A 176 -8.10 2.98 -6.76
N GLY A 177 -7.22 2.24 -6.09
CA GLY A 177 -5.77 2.35 -6.20
C GLY A 177 -5.12 3.48 -5.39
N TYR A 178 -5.89 4.38 -4.77
CA TYR A 178 -5.38 5.47 -3.92
C TYR A 178 -5.25 5.01 -2.48
N ARG A 179 -4.09 5.30 -1.89
CA ARG A 179 -3.69 4.76 -0.58
C ARG A 179 -3.64 5.83 0.49
N THR A 180 -3.93 5.44 1.72
CA THR A 180 -3.72 6.26 2.92
C THR A 180 -2.72 5.59 3.85
N CYS A 181 -2.05 6.39 4.67
CA CYS A 181 -1.19 5.93 5.76
C CYS A 181 -1.11 7.07 6.78
N TYR A 182 -1.80 6.93 7.92
CA TYR A 182 -1.71 7.92 8.98
C TYR A 182 -2.07 7.36 10.34
N TYR A 183 -1.45 7.98 11.35
CA TYR A 183 -1.43 7.52 12.73
C TYR A 183 -2.50 8.22 13.57
N ARG A 184 -3.06 7.48 14.52
CA ARG A 184 -3.68 8.03 15.72
C ARG A 184 -3.17 7.31 16.97
N THR A 185 -3.13 8.07 18.05
CA THR A 185 -2.73 7.60 19.38
C THR A 185 -3.89 7.74 20.33
N PHE A 186 -4.22 6.67 21.04
CA PHE A 186 -5.21 6.65 22.11
C PHE A 186 -4.57 6.30 23.45
N ALA A 187 -5.24 6.66 24.54
CA ALA A 187 -4.94 6.17 25.88
C ALA A 187 -6.09 5.28 26.34
N VAL A 188 -5.79 4.07 26.81
CA VAL A 188 -6.81 3.05 27.12
C VAL A 188 -7.30 3.25 28.55
N GLY A 189 -8.56 3.64 28.73
CA GLY A 189 -9.22 3.80 30.04
C GLY A 189 -8.81 5.05 30.82
N SER A 190 -7.52 5.36 30.90
CA SER A 190 -6.99 6.58 31.53
C SER A 190 -5.69 7.03 30.86
N ALA A 191 -5.35 8.31 31.03
CA ALA A 191 -4.09 8.88 30.56
C ALA A 191 -3.34 9.51 31.74
N SER A 192 -2.04 9.23 31.82
CA SER A 192 -1.12 9.94 32.71
C SER A 192 -0.86 11.36 32.23
N GLN A 193 -0.43 12.24 33.13
CA GLN A 193 -0.07 13.62 32.76
C GLN A 193 1.03 13.64 31.68
N ALA A 194 2.03 12.74 31.78
CA ALA A 194 3.09 12.62 30.78
C ALA A 194 2.56 12.25 29.39
N GLN A 195 1.57 11.35 29.28
CA GLN A 195 0.93 11.03 27.99
C GLN A 195 0.14 12.22 27.43
N VAL A 196 -0.57 12.96 28.29
CA VAL A 196 -1.30 14.17 27.89
C VAL A 196 -0.34 15.24 27.38
N ASP A 197 0.77 15.47 28.08
CA ASP A 197 1.78 16.46 27.71
C ASP A 197 2.49 16.07 26.40
N ALA A 198 2.85 14.79 26.25
CA ALA A 198 3.42 14.27 25.01
C ALA A 198 2.45 14.43 23.82
N TYR A 199 1.16 14.09 24.00
CA TYR A 199 0.16 14.26 22.95
C TYR A 199 0.00 15.74 22.54
N LYS A 200 -0.06 16.66 23.52
CA LYS A 200 -0.14 18.11 23.26
C LYS A 200 1.08 18.60 22.50
N TYR A 201 2.28 18.18 22.90
CA TYR A 201 3.51 18.54 22.23
C TYR A 201 3.50 18.06 20.77
N CYS A 202 3.24 16.76 20.53
CA CYS A 202 3.21 16.18 19.20
C CYS A 202 2.12 16.80 18.29
N ARG A 203 0.98 17.19 18.85
CA ARG A 203 -0.09 17.85 18.08
C ARG A 203 0.28 19.26 17.62
N ASN A 204 1.12 19.97 18.38
CA ASN A 204 1.39 21.40 18.18
C ASN A 204 2.76 21.70 17.55
N ILE A 205 3.62 20.70 17.35
CA ILE A 205 4.96 20.88 16.77
C ILE A 205 4.99 20.86 15.23
N LEU A 206 3.87 20.48 14.59
CA LEU A 206 3.65 20.57 13.15
C LEU A 206 2.93 21.88 12.82
#